data_AF-A0A354WQH0-F1
#
_entry.id   AF-A0A354WQH0-F1
#
_cell.length_a   1.000
_cell.length_b   1.000
_cell.length_c   1.000
_cell.angle_alpha   90.00
_cell.angle_beta   90.00
_cell.angle_gamma   90.00
#
_symmetry.space_group_name_H-M   'P 1'
#
loop_
_entity.id
_entity.type
_entity.pdbx_description
1 polymer ?
#
loop_
_entity_poly.entity_id
_entity_poly.type
_entity_poly.pdbx_seq_one_letter_code
_entity_poly.pdbx_strand_id
1 'polypeptide(L)' 'MDSRTKALCDFLDAAHSVYHAQAYLAETLKSAGYTRLYEQDEWALAPGGKYFLTRGGS' A
#
# COMPACT_ATOMS: atom_id res chain seq x y z
N MET A 1 15.97 16.50 11.54
CA MET A 1 15.80 15.77 10.26
C MET A 1 14.33 15.88 9.88
N ASP A 2 14.00 16.33 8.67
CA ASP A 2 12.61 16.54 8.22
C ASP A 2 11.85 15.19 8.25
N SER A 3 10.62 15.19 8.77
CA SER A 3 9.84 13.96 8.97
C SER A 3 9.54 13.23 7.65
N ARG A 4 9.40 13.97 6.55
CA ARG A 4 9.18 13.38 5.22
C ARG A 4 10.44 12.75 4.67
N THR A 5 11.61 13.36 4.90
CA THR A 5 12.89 12.76 4.50
C THR A 5 13.14 11.46 5.24
N LYS A 6 12.85 11.39 6.54
CA LYS A 6 12.97 10.14 7.30
C LYS A 6 12.04 9.06 6.75
N ALA A 7 10.76 9.37 6.53
CA ALA A 7 9.80 8.41 5.96
C ALA A 7 10.21 7.91 4.57
N LEU A 8 10.82 8.77 3.74
CA LEU A 8 11.37 8.37 2.45
C LEU A 8 12.56 7.42 2.59
N CYS A 9 13.48 7.70 3.52
CA CYS A 9 14.60 6.81 3.79
C CYS A 9 14.13 5.45 4.32
N ASP A 10 13.16 5.42 5.23
CA ASP A 10 12.57 4.18 5.76
C ASP A 10 11.88 3.37 4.64
N PHE A 11 11.23 4.03 3.68
CA PHE A 11 10.70 3.36 2.48
C PHE A 11 11.79 2.76 1.60
N LEU A 12 12.85 3.52 1.31
CA LEU A 12 13.95 3.08 0.44
C LEU A 12 14.71 1.88 1.05
N ASP A 13 14.87 1.85 2.37
CA ASP A 13 15.47 0.73 3.11
C ASP A 13 14.60 -0.53 3.08
N ALA A 14 13.28 -0.40 3.08
CA ALA A 14 12.38 -1.55 2.95
C ALA A 14 12.21 -2.03 1.50
N ALA A 15 12.36 -1.14 0.51
CA ALA A 15 11.99 -1.36 -0.89
C ALA A 15 13.12 -1.97 -1.75
N HIS A 16 13.75 -3.06 -1.29
CA HIS A 16 14.85 -3.71 -2.01
C HIS A 16 14.44 -4.42 -3.32
N SER A 17 13.15 -4.60 -3.56
CA SER A 17 12.61 -5.00 -4.86
C SER A 17 11.23 -4.36 -5.08
N VAL A 18 10.72 -4.42 -6.31
CA VAL A 18 9.36 -3.97 -6.63
C VAL A 18 8.29 -4.68 -5.80
N TYR A 19 8.52 -5.94 -5.43
CA TYR A 19 7.60 -6.71 -4.57
C TYR A 19 7.66 -6.22 -3.12
N HIS A 20 8.85 -5.94 -2.59
CA HIS A 20 8.99 -5.37 -1.24
C HIS A 20 8.41 -3.95 -1.16
N ALA A 21 8.61 -3.14 -2.20
CA ALA A 21 8.01 -1.81 -2.31
C ALA A 21 6.47 -1.89 -2.30
N GLN A 22 5.90 -2.80 -3.09
CA GLN A 22 4.46 -3.05 -3.16
C GLN A 22 3.91 -3.55 -1.81
N ALA A 23 4.61 -4.46 -1.13
CA ALA A 23 4.23 -4.95 0.19
C ALA A 23 4.26 -3.83 1.25
N TYR A 24 5.32 -3.01 1.27
CA TYR A 24 5.45 -1.89 2.19
C TYR A 24 4.31 -0.88 2.02
N LEU A 25 3.99 -0.51 0.76
CA LEU A 25 2.89 0.40 0.47
C LEU A 25 1.52 -0.20 0.82
N ALA A 26 1.32 -1.49 0.58
CA ALA A 26 0.09 -2.17 0.96
C ALA A 26 -0.14 -2.14 2.48
N GLU A 27 0.89 -2.41 3.28
CA GLU A 27 0.80 -2.35 4.75
C GLU A 27 0.64 -0.91 5.25
N THR A 28 1.26 0.06 4.59
CA THR A 28 1.08 1.49 4.90
C THR A 28 -0.36 1.93 4.66
N LEU A 29 -0.95 1.58 3.52
CA LEU A 29 -2.34 1.88 3.17
C LEU A 29 -3.31 1.18 4.13
N LYS A 30 -3.07 -0.09 4.44
CA LYS A 30 -3.86 -0.84 5.42
C LYS A 30 -3.83 -0.18 6.80
N SER A 31 -2.65 0.25 7.25
CA SER A 31 -2.49 0.98 8.52
C SER A 31 -3.17 2.36 8.52
N ALA A 32 -3.28 3.00 7.35
CA ALA A 32 -4.03 4.24 7.17
C ALA A 32 -5.56 4.06 7.02
N GLY A 33 -6.05 2.82 7.19
CA GLY A 33 -7.47 2.46 7.15
C GLY A 33 -8.02 2.22 5.75
N TYR A 34 -7.18 1.90 4.77
CA TYR A 34 -7.63 1.45 3.46
C TYR A 34 -7.93 -0.05 3.46
N THR A 35 -9.01 -0.43 2.79
CA THR A 35 -9.40 -1.82 2.57
C THR A 35 -8.75 -2.36 1.30
N ARG A 36 -8.08 -3.51 1.39
CA ARG A 36 -7.56 -4.21 0.22
C ARG A 36 -8.70 -4.87 -0.54
N LEU A 37 -8.76 -4.62 -1.84
CA LEU A 37 -9.63 -5.30 -2.80
C LEU A 37 -8.82 -6.34 -3.56
N TYR A 38 -9.50 -7.41 -3.97
CA TYR A 38 -8.94 -8.43 -4.86
C TYR A 38 -9.65 -8.36 -6.21
N GLU A 39 -8.89 -8.49 -7.30
CA GLU A 39 -9.41 -8.35 -8.68
C GLU A 39 -10.52 -9.36 -9.02
N GLN A 40 -10.59 -10.48 -8.30
CA GLN A 40 -11.54 -11.58 -8.53
C GLN A 40 -12.87 -11.43 -7.79
N ASP A 41 -12.95 -10.52 -6.82
CA ASP A 41 -14.14 -10.31 -6.00
C ASP A 41 -15.08 -9.26 -6.61
N GLU A 42 -16.37 -9.38 -6.34
CA GLU A 42 -17.32 -8.30 -6.58
C GLU A 42 -17.07 -7.16 -5.58
N TRP A 43 -16.92 -5.93 -6.07
CA TRP A 43 -16.60 -4.79 -5.22
C TRP A 43 -17.85 -4.02 -4.81
N ALA A 44 -18.15 -4.03 -3.51
CA ALA A 44 -19.15 -3.15 -2.90
C ALA A 44 -18.50 -1.83 -2.43
N LEU A 45 -18.33 -0.89 -3.35
CA LEU A 45 -17.68 0.39 -3.06
C LEU A 45 -18.67 1.42 -2.52
N ALA A 46 -18.27 2.12 -1.46
CA ALA A 46 -19.02 3.26 -0.91
C ALA A 46 -18.36 4.60 -1.30
N PRO A 47 -19.15 5.66 -1.54
CA PRO A 47 -18.61 7.01 -1.71
C PRO A 47 -17.77 7.43 -0.51
N GLY A 48 -16.55 7.91 -0.75
CA GLY A 48 -15.61 8.28 0.32
C GLY A 48 -14.92 7.10 1.01
N GLY A 49 -15.18 5.86 0.58
CA GLY A 49 -14.45 4.70 1.08
C GLY A 49 -12.99 4.68 0.61
N LYS A 50 -12.12 4.10 1.44
CA LYS A 50 -10.68 4.01 1.19
C LYS A 50 -10.36 2.60 0.73
N TYR A 51 -9.96 2.45 -0.52
CA TYR A 51 -9.70 1.15 -1.11
C TYR A 51 -8.38 1.15 -1.89
N PHE A 52 -7.71 0.00 -1.94
CA PHE A 52 -6.56 -0.21 -2.81
C PHE A 52 -6.56 -1.65 -3.33
N LEU A 53 -5.88 -1.88 -4.45
CA LEU A 53 -5.61 -3.22 -4.96
C LEU A 53 -4.14 -3.32 -5.35
N THR A 54 -3.65 -4.54 -5.44
CA THR A 54 -2.28 -4.85 -5.85
C THR A 54 -2.38 -5.79 -7.03
N ARG A 55 -1.79 -5.41 -8.17
CA ARG A 55 -1.78 -6.23 -9.37
C ARG A 55 -0.39 -6.81 -9.59
N GLY A 56 -0.30 -8.12 -9.71
CA GLY A 56 0.98 -8.82 -9.75
C GLY A 56 1.59 -8.98 -8.37
N GLY A 57 1.49 -10.20 -7.86
CA GLY A 57 2.25 -10.73 -6.74
C GLY A 57 2.33 -12.21 -7.05
N SER A 58 3.51 -12.70 -7.42
CA SER A 58 3.73 -14.13 -7.61
C SER A 58 3.78 -14.85 -6.27
#